data_AF-A0A1B8G626-F1
#
_entry.id   AF-A0A1B8G626-F1
#
_cell.length_a   1.000
_cell.length_b   1.000
_cell.length_c   1.000
_cell.angle_alpha   90.00
_cell.angle_beta   90.00
_cell.angle_gamma   90.00
#
_symmetry.space_group_name_H-M   'P 1'
#
loop_
_entity.id
_entity.type
_entity.pdbx_description
1 polymer ?
#
loop_
_entity_poly.entity_id
_entity_poly.type
_entity_poly.pdbx_seq_one_letter_code
_entity_poly.pdbx_strand_id
1 'polypeptide(L)'
;MPEVAAVDSTYNADECNLWLCKGLQLDEEASGPVQTYSPGQVVPIEVYLRILHAGTANVSIVDTASKSAVGSELLYWDSYADEKLPSVPENNTLFSVTIPSDIEEGKCATAGECELRSALYHGRKLGSYKHLAAKM
;
A
#
# COMPACT_ATOMS: atom_id res chain seq x y z
N MET A 1 -10.25 -10.09 -3.65
CA MET A 1 -11.44 -10.89 -3.38
C MET A 1 -12.70 -10.33 -4.09
N PRO A 2 -12.73 -10.15 -5.43
CA PRO A 2 -13.96 -9.73 -6.11
C PRO A 2 -15.05 -10.81 -6.06
N GLU A 3 -14.63 -12.08 -6.04
CA GLU A 3 -15.53 -13.25 -6.12
C GLU A 3 -16.38 -13.41 -4.87
N VAL A 4 -15.86 -13.08 -3.67
CA VAL A 4 -16.62 -13.12 -2.41
C VAL A 4 -17.63 -11.97 -2.34
N ALA A 5 -17.20 -10.78 -2.78
CA ALA A 5 -18.06 -9.60 -2.87
C ALA A 5 -19.24 -9.79 -3.84
N ALA A 6 -19.03 -10.56 -4.90
CA ALA A 6 -20.04 -10.83 -5.92
C ALA A 6 -21.19 -11.72 -5.44
N VAL A 7 -21.01 -12.46 -4.33
CA VAL A 7 -22.02 -13.39 -3.79
C VAL A 7 -22.57 -12.99 -2.43
N ASP A 8 -21.99 -11.96 -1.79
CA ASP A 8 -22.49 -11.41 -0.54
C ASP A 8 -23.47 -10.27 -0.82
N SER A 9 -24.77 -10.54 -0.62
CA SER A 9 -25.83 -9.55 -0.84
C SER A 9 -25.82 -8.39 0.16
N THR A 10 -25.02 -8.49 1.22
CA THR A 10 -24.88 -7.45 2.26
C THR A 10 -23.63 -6.58 2.06
N TYR A 11 -22.79 -6.91 1.08
CA TYR A 11 -21.62 -6.11 0.74
C TYR A 11 -22.02 -4.78 0.06
N ASN A 12 -21.54 -3.67 0.61
CA ASN A 12 -21.66 -2.34 0.02
C ASN A 12 -20.27 -1.83 -0.40
N ALA A 13 -20.05 -1.74 -1.72
CA ALA A 13 -18.76 -1.31 -2.30
C ALA A 13 -18.42 0.16 -2.07
N ASP A 14 -19.43 0.99 -1.78
CA ASP A 14 -19.25 2.42 -1.48
C ASP A 14 -18.83 2.61 -0.02
N GLU A 15 -19.23 1.69 0.87
CA GLU A 15 -18.81 1.68 2.28
C GLU A 15 -17.45 0.99 2.47
N CYS A 16 -17.16 -0.08 1.72
CA CYS A 16 -15.92 -0.83 1.85
C CYS A 16 -15.37 -1.25 0.48
N ASN A 17 -14.29 -0.61 0.04
CA ASN A 17 -13.61 -1.02 -1.18
C ASN A 17 -12.56 -2.10 -0.88
N LEU A 18 -12.88 -3.36 -1.20
CA LEU A 18 -11.99 -4.52 -0.97
C LEU A 18 -10.65 -4.48 -1.74
N TRP A 19 -10.48 -3.54 -2.68
CA TRP A 19 -9.23 -3.33 -3.40
C TRP A 19 -8.31 -2.36 -2.67
N LEU A 20 -8.87 -1.36 -1.99
CA LEU A 20 -8.12 -0.43 -1.13
C LEU A 20 -7.86 -1.03 0.24
N CYS A 21 -8.89 -1.53 0.90
CA CYS A 21 -8.80 -1.94 2.29
C CYS A 21 -9.20 -3.40 2.34
N LYS A 22 -8.25 -4.34 2.32
CA LYS A 22 -8.50 -5.79 2.55
C LYS A 22 -9.01 -6.09 3.98
N GLY A 23 -9.88 -5.24 4.54
CA GLY A 23 -10.63 -5.45 5.77
C GLY A 23 -10.43 -4.38 6.84
N LEU A 24 -9.50 -3.43 6.70
CA LEU A 24 -9.26 -2.40 7.70
C LEU A 24 -9.63 -1.03 7.15
N GLN A 25 -10.81 -0.55 7.55
CA GLN A 25 -11.15 0.87 7.41
C GLN A 25 -10.30 1.67 8.38
N LEU A 26 -10.02 2.93 8.05
CA LEU A 26 -9.47 3.88 9.01
C LEU A 26 -10.56 4.18 10.05
N ASP A 27 -10.63 3.39 11.12
CA ASP A 27 -11.28 3.83 12.34
C ASP A 27 -10.32 4.77 13.09
N GLU A 28 -10.83 5.91 13.56
CA GLU A 28 -9.97 6.89 14.26
C GLU A 28 -9.45 6.34 15.61
N GLU A 29 -10.03 5.23 16.09
CA GLU A 29 -9.80 4.69 17.43
C GLU A 29 -9.02 3.36 17.46
N ALA A 30 -8.98 2.53 16.38
CA ALA A 30 -8.32 1.22 16.38
C ALA A 30 -7.25 0.99 15.28
N SER A 31 -7.12 1.89 14.29
CA SER A 31 -6.27 1.73 13.09
C SER A 31 -4.80 2.06 13.32
N GLY A 32 -4.45 2.42 14.55
CA GLY A 32 -3.14 2.99 14.87
C GLY A 32 -3.00 4.43 14.37
N PRO A 33 -1.93 5.12 14.77
CA PRO A 33 -1.74 6.51 14.41
C PRO A 33 -1.54 6.66 12.90
N VAL A 34 -2.36 7.51 12.29
CA VAL A 34 -2.09 8.10 10.97
C VAL A 34 -0.66 8.64 10.99
N GLN A 35 0.16 8.17 10.04
CA GLN A 35 1.54 8.64 9.95
C GLN A 35 1.55 9.97 9.21
N THR A 36 2.17 10.99 9.78
CA THR A 36 2.37 12.26 9.09
C THR A 36 3.79 12.30 8.55
N TYR A 37 3.90 12.54 7.25
CA TYR A 37 5.16 12.74 6.56
C TYR A 37 5.24 14.17 6.03
N SER A 38 6.45 14.60 5.68
CA SER A 38 6.67 15.85 4.97
C SER A 38 7.18 15.60 3.55
N PRO A 39 6.93 16.52 2.61
CA PRO A 39 7.50 16.42 1.26
C PRO A 39 9.05 16.33 1.33
N GLY A 40 9.63 15.40 0.58
CA GLY A 40 11.06 15.09 0.60
C GLY A 40 11.53 14.23 1.77
N GLN A 41 10.65 13.85 2.71
CA GLN A 41 11.03 12.98 3.82
C GLN A 41 11.42 11.58 3.33
N VAL A 42 12.54 11.07 3.83
CA VAL A 42 12.93 9.67 3.70
C VAL A 42 12.26 8.87 4.82
N VAL A 43 11.44 7.89 4.43
CA VAL A 43 10.66 7.05 5.34
C VAL A 43 11.24 5.64 5.34
N PRO A 44 11.82 5.17 6.46
CA PRO A 44 12.24 3.79 6.59
C PRO A 44 11.02 2.88 6.76
N ILE A 45 11.00 1.77 6.02
CA ILE A 45 9.91 0.80 6.04
C ILE A 45 10.51 -0.58 6.33
N GLU A 46 9.97 -1.21 7.37
CA GLU A 46 10.21 -2.60 7.71
C GLU A 46 8.96 -3.44 7.38
N VAL A 47 9.18 -4.56 6.69
CA VAL A 47 8.15 -5.52 6.27
C VAL A 47 8.50 -6.90 6.82
N TYR A 48 7.55 -7.47 7.57
CA TYR A 48 7.63 -8.86 8.00
C TYR A 48 7.00 -9.79 6.97
N LEU A 49 7.82 -10.55 6.24
CA LEU A 49 7.37 -11.52 5.24
C LEU A 49 7.17 -12.90 5.87
N ARG A 50 5.94 -13.21 6.28
CA ARG A 50 5.59 -14.54 6.82
C ARG A 50 5.58 -15.63 5.76
N ILE A 51 5.11 -15.30 4.55
CA ILE A 51 5.07 -16.21 3.39
C ILE A 51 5.69 -15.46 2.21
N LEU A 52 6.59 -16.14 1.52
CA LEU A 52 7.25 -15.64 0.32
C LEU A 52 6.37 -15.87 -0.89
N HIS A 53 6.22 -14.83 -1.71
CA HIS A 53 5.40 -14.85 -2.91
C HIS A 53 6.19 -14.16 -4.02
N ALA A 54 6.88 -14.93 -4.85
CA ALA A 54 7.62 -14.41 -5.99
C ALA A 54 6.71 -13.56 -6.91
N GLY A 55 7.16 -12.37 -7.28
CA GLY A 55 6.44 -11.49 -8.21
C GLY A 55 7.12 -10.14 -8.36
N THR A 56 6.53 -9.24 -9.13
CA THR A 56 6.95 -7.83 -9.12
C THR A 56 6.27 -7.12 -7.96
N ALA A 57 6.90 -6.11 -7.37
CA ALA A 57 6.29 -5.33 -6.30
C ALA A 57 6.59 -3.85 -6.45
N ASN A 58 5.76 -3.01 -5.85
CA ASN A 58 6.04 -1.59 -5.76
C ASN A 58 5.47 -0.97 -4.48
N VAL A 59 5.99 0.21 -4.14
CA VAL A 59 5.42 1.10 -3.13
C VAL A 59 4.89 2.33 -3.83
N SER A 60 3.66 2.73 -3.52
CA SER A 60 3.02 3.91 -4.09
C SER A 60 2.24 4.67 -3.04
N ILE A 61 2.04 5.97 -3.30
CA ILE A 61 1.03 6.77 -2.64
C ILE A 61 -0.27 6.57 -3.41
N VAL A 62 -1.38 6.39 -2.72
CA VAL A 62 -2.67 6.10 -3.34
C VAL A 62 -3.70 7.07 -2.79
N ASP A 63 -4.41 7.73 -3.67
CA ASP A 63 -5.59 8.52 -3.33
C ASP A 63 -6.78 7.58 -3.11
N THR A 64 -7.35 7.61 -1.92
CA THR A 64 -8.39 6.66 -1.49
C THR A 64 -9.75 6.94 -2.14
N ALA A 65 -10.03 8.18 -2.52
CA ALA A 65 -11.28 8.56 -3.18
C ALA A 65 -11.34 8.04 -4.62
N SER A 66 -10.29 8.32 -5.40
CA SER A 66 -10.14 7.93 -6.81
C SER A 66 -9.63 6.50 -7.00
N LYS A 67 -9.10 5.87 -5.94
CA LYS A 67 -8.49 4.52 -5.96
C LYS A 67 -7.29 4.44 -6.90
N SER A 68 -6.57 5.54 -7.08
CA SER A 68 -5.48 5.66 -8.06
C SER A 68 -4.17 6.06 -7.41
N ALA A 69 -3.05 5.75 -8.06
CA ALA A 69 -1.74 6.18 -7.59
C ALA A 69 -1.59 7.70 -7.73
N VAL A 70 -1.00 8.33 -6.71
CA VAL A 70 -0.58 9.73 -6.76
C VAL A 70 0.85 9.75 -7.29
N GLY A 71 1.02 10.26 -8.51
CA GLY A 71 2.32 10.27 -9.19
C GLY A 71 2.82 8.88 -9.61
N SER A 72 4.13 8.74 -9.71
CA SER A 72 4.79 7.46 -9.99
C SER A 72 5.00 6.64 -8.72
N GLU A 73 5.30 5.36 -8.89
CA GLU A 73 5.74 4.52 -7.78
C GLU A 73 7.03 5.05 -7.13
N LEU A 74 7.10 4.94 -5.81
CA LEU A 74 8.23 5.41 -5.00
C LEU A 74 9.39 4.43 -5.04
N LEU A 75 9.09 3.14 -5.24
CA LEU A 75 10.06 2.05 -5.30
C LEU A 75 9.45 0.88 -6.06
N TYR A 76 10.25 0.19 -6.86
CA TYR A 76 9.83 -0.94 -7.68
C TYR A 76 10.84 -2.08 -7.61
N TRP A 77 10.33 -3.31 -7.65
CA TRP A 77 11.11 -4.55 -7.75
C TRP A 77 10.58 -5.40 -8.91
N ASP A 78 11.47 -5.75 -9.85
CA ASP A 78 11.18 -6.75 -10.89
C ASP A 78 11.03 -8.18 -10.31
N SER A 79 11.64 -8.45 -9.15
CA SER A 79 11.50 -9.69 -8.40
C SER A 79 11.54 -9.40 -6.90
N TYR A 80 10.44 -9.73 -6.21
CA TYR A 80 10.21 -9.49 -4.80
C TYR A 80 9.82 -10.79 -4.10
N ALA A 81 10.37 -11.00 -2.90
CA ALA A 81 10.09 -12.16 -2.04
C ALA A 81 10.17 -13.51 -2.80
N ASP A 82 11.12 -13.64 -3.74
CA ASP A 82 11.28 -14.84 -4.56
C ASP A 82 11.93 -15.97 -3.77
N GLU A 83 11.14 -17.01 -3.49
CA GLU A 83 11.56 -18.18 -2.72
C GLU A 83 12.58 -19.07 -3.43
N LYS A 84 12.84 -18.84 -4.72
CA LYS A 84 13.84 -19.61 -5.49
C LYS A 84 15.25 -19.06 -5.35
N LEU A 85 15.39 -17.83 -4.86
CA LEU A 85 16.70 -17.26 -4.59
C LEU A 85 17.33 -17.94 -3.37
N PRO A 86 18.68 -18.02 -3.29
CA PRO A 86 19.36 -18.60 -2.14
C PRO A 86 19.01 -17.93 -0.80
N SER A 87 18.61 -16.66 -0.86
CA SER A 87 18.15 -15.85 0.26
C SER A 87 17.25 -14.73 -0.24
N VAL A 88 16.30 -14.28 0.59
CA VAL A 88 15.50 -13.09 0.32
C VAL A 88 16.42 -11.86 0.33
N PRO A 89 16.42 -11.03 -0.72
CA PRO A 89 17.13 -9.74 -0.72
C PRO A 89 16.73 -8.88 0.47
N GLU A 90 17.71 -8.27 1.15
CA GLU A 90 17.50 -7.44 2.35
C GLU A 90 16.52 -6.29 2.09
N ASN A 91 16.61 -5.68 0.90
CA ASN A 91 15.72 -4.60 0.48
C ASN A 91 14.27 -5.02 0.25
N ASN A 92 13.91 -6.31 0.39
CA ASN A 92 12.51 -6.74 0.39
C ASN A 92 11.85 -6.57 1.76
N THR A 93 12.63 -6.62 2.84
CA THR A 93 12.13 -6.52 4.22
C THR A 93 12.53 -5.22 4.91
N LEU A 94 13.60 -4.57 4.46
CA LEU A 94 14.07 -3.31 5.01
C LEU A 94 14.49 -2.37 3.89
N PHE A 95 13.72 -1.31 3.67
CA PHE A 95 13.99 -0.34 2.61
C PHE A 95 13.55 1.06 3.06
N SER A 96 13.80 2.06 2.22
CA SER A 96 13.28 3.41 2.43
C SER A 96 12.64 3.91 1.16
N VAL A 97 11.60 4.72 1.32
CA VAL A 97 10.99 5.49 0.23
C VAL A 97 11.12 6.97 0.53
N THR A 98 11.14 7.80 -0.51
CA THR A 98 11.14 9.25 -0.35
C THR A 98 9.75 9.75 -0.70
N ILE A 99 9.15 10.54 0.18
CA ILE A 99 7.90 11.24 -0.13
C ILE A 99 8.20 12.30 -1.20
N PRO A 100 7.49 12.32 -2.34
CA PRO A 100 7.75 13.30 -3.39
C PRO A 100 7.64 14.73 -2.87
N SER A 101 8.56 15.59 -3.30
CA SER A 101 8.54 17.02 -2.95
C SER A 101 7.47 17.81 -3.71
N ASP A 102 6.93 17.22 -4.77
CA ASP A 102 6.03 17.80 -5.76
C ASP A 102 4.61 17.21 -5.67
N ILE A 103 4.20 16.70 -4.50
CA ILE A 103 2.79 16.41 -4.22
C ILE A 103 2.00 17.72 -4.37
N GLU A 104 0.91 17.66 -5.14
CA GLU A 104 0.02 18.80 -5.34
C GLU A 104 -0.44 19.40 -4.01
N GLU A 105 -0.42 20.73 -3.91
CA GLU A 105 -0.80 21.42 -2.68
C GLU A 105 -2.23 21.04 -2.25
N GLY A 106 -2.37 20.64 -0.97
CA GLY A 106 -3.65 20.18 -0.42
C GLY A 106 -3.99 18.72 -0.70
N LYS A 107 -3.18 18.00 -1.50
CA LYS A 107 -3.34 16.56 -1.71
C LYS A 107 -2.73 15.78 -0.54
N CYS A 108 -3.44 14.77 -0.05
CA CYS A 108 -3.00 13.95 1.10
C CYS A 108 -2.85 14.75 2.42
N ALA A 109 -3.48 15.92 2.52
CA ALA A 109 -3.35 16.82 3.66
C ALA A 109 -4.25 16.41 4.85
N THR A 110 -5.28 15.59 4.58
CA THR A 110 -6.18 15.05 5.60
C THR A 110 -5.93 13.56 5.79
N ALA A 111 -6.02 13.09 7.04
CA ALA A 111 -5.99 11.68 7.35
C ALA A 111 -7.00 10.90 6.50
N GLY A 112 -6.54 9.81 5.89
CA GLY A 112 -7.38 8.96 5.06
C GLY A 112 -7.56 9.41 3.61
N GLU A 113 -7.12 10.62 3.21
CA GLU A 113 -7.09 11.01 1.78
C GLU A 113 -6.11 10.15 0.99
N CYS A 114 -4.98 9.80 1.61
CA CYS A 114 -3.97 8.97 1.00
C CYS A 114 -3.46 7.86 1.91
N GLU A 115 -2.96 6.81 1.26
CA GLU A 115 -2.25 5.72 1.91
C GLU A 115 -0.90 5.46 1.21
N LEU A 116 0.10 5.08 2.01
CA LEU A 116 1.27 4.36 1.49
C LEU A 116 0.91 2.88 1.37
N ARG A 117 0.97 2.35 0.15
CA ARG A 117 0.60 0.97 -0.16
C ARG A 117 1.76 0.20 -0.75
N SER A 118 1.98 -1.01 -0.23
CA SER A 118 2.79 -2.04 -0.89
C SER A 118 1.91 -3.00 -1.69
N ALA A 119 2.16 -3.08 -3.00
CA ALA A 119 1.46 -3.97 -3.92
C ALA A 119 2.42 -5.02 -4.48
N LEU A 120 1.95 -6.27 -4.54
CA LEU A 120 2.64 -7.41 -5.15
C LEU A 120 1.80 -7.93 -6.31
N TYR A 121 2.46 -8.20 -7.42
CA TYR A 121 1.85 -8.71 -8.63
C TYR A 121 2.48 -10.07 -8.94
N HIS A 122 1.67 -11.12 -8.82
CA HIS A 122 2.03 -12.48 -9.25
C HIS A 122 1.11 -12.91 -10.39
N GLY A 123 1.62 -12.89 -11.61
CA GLY A 123 0.78 -13.06 -12.80
C GLY A 123 -0.32 -12.00 -12.86
N ARG A 124 -1.60 -12.42 -12.89
CA ARG A 124 -2.77 -11.52 -12.86
C ARG A 124 -3.35 -11.29 -11.45
N LYS A 125 -2.68 -11.76 -10.40
CA LYS A 125 -3.17 -11.64 -9.01
C LYS A 125 -2.44 -10.50 -8.30
N LEU A 126 -3.22 -9.60 -7.72
CA LEU A 126 -2.75 -8.52 -6.87
C LEU A 126 -2.80 -8.93 -5.39
N GLY A 127 -1.62 -9.03 -4.79
CA GLY A 127 -1.41 -9.01 -3.35
C GLY A 127 -1.21 -7.58 -2.85
N SER A 128 -1.63 -7.29 -1.63
CA SER A 128 -1.28 -6.06 -0.91
C SER A 128 -0.98 -6.47 0.52
N TYR A 129 0.10 -5.94 1.10
CA TYR A 129 0.66 -6.44 2.36
C TYR A 129 0.59 -5.42 3.50
N LYS A 130 0.57 -4.13 3.20
CA LYS A 130 0.46 -3.08 4.21
C LYS A 130 -0.17 -1.82 3.61
N HIS A 131 -1.09 -1.25 4.37
CA HIS A 131 -1.75 0.03 4.11
C HIS A 131 -1.48 0.89 5.33
N LEU A 132 -0.79 2.02 5.15
CA LEU A 132 -0.56 3.00 6.20
C LEU A 132 -1.30 4.27 5.78
N ALA A 133 -2.34 4.63 6.53
CA ALA A 133 -2.97 5.93 6.39
C ALA A 133 -1.91 7.01 6.61
N ALA A 134 -1.80 7.92 5.65
CA ALA A 134 -0.73 8.88 5.60
C ALA A 134 -1.27 10.29 5.37
N LYS A 135 -0.73 11.24 6.11
CA LYS A 135 -0.83 12.67 5.85
C LYS A 135 0.51 13.15 5.34
N MET A 136 0.55 13.97 4.28
CA MET A 136 1.80 14.38 3.61
C MET A 136 1.83 15.88 3.36
#